data_AF-T2KGU1-F1
#
_entry.id   AF-T2KGU1-F1
#
_cell.length_a   1.000
_cell.length_b   1.000
_cell.length_c   1.000
_cell.angle_alpha   90.00
_cell.angle_beta   90.00
_cell.angle_gamma   90.00
#
_symmetry.space_group_name_H-M   'P 1'
#
loop_
_entity.id
_entity.type
_entity.pdbx_description
1 polymer ?
#
loop_
_entity_poly.entity_id
_entity_poly.type
_entity_poly.pdbx_seq_one_letter_code
_entity_poly.pdbx_strand_id
1 'polypeptide(L)' 'VDIDWEFPSNATDRSNFNLLVQQIRTTFTAAGHPEWLISGAFSSDLYQVPQYDLATLKNTLNFFNVMSYDFYGAW' A
#
# COMPACT_ATOMS: atom_id res chain seq x y z
N VAL A 1 6.86 7.92 -4.66
CA VAL A 1 5.71 8.23 -3.80
C VAL A 1 5.55 7.13 -2.78
N ASP A 2 5.24 7.49 -1.54
CA ASP A 2 4.90 6.56 -0.48
C ASP A 2 3.42 6.74 -0.15
N ILE A 3 2.66 5.64 -0.10
CA ILE A 3 1.22 5.68 0.16
C ILE A 3 0.95 5.23 1.59
N ASP A 4 0.39 6.14 2.38
CA ASP A 4 0.07 5.92 3.78
C ASP A 4 -1.45 5.98 3.99
N TRP A 5 -2.13 4.92 3.55
CA TRP A 5 -3.57 4.76 3.79
C TRP A 5 -3.75 3.90 5.04
N GLU A 6 -4.20 4.53 6.12
CA GLU A 6 -4.49 3.91 7.41
C GLU A 6 -6.00 3.83 7.72
N PHE A 7 -6.69 2.72 7.46
CA PHE A 7 -6.27 1.56 6.67
C PHE A 7 -7.39 1.20 5.68
N PRO A 8 -7.12 0.44 4.60
CA PRO A 8 -8.19 -0.18 3.82
C PRO A 8 -9.08 -1.03 4.75
N SER A 9 -10.39 -0.78 4.78
CA SER A 9 -11.25 -1.30 5.84
C SER A 9 -12.12 -2.49 5.41
N ASN A 10 -12.21 -2.74 4.11
CA ASN A 10 -13.12 -3.73 3.54
C ASN A 10 -12.65 -4.19 2.14
N ALA A 11 -13.38 -5.14 1.55
CA ALA A 11 -13.05 -5.70 0.24
C ALA A 11 -13.02 -4.67 -0.90
N THR A 12 -13.89 -3.64 -0.83
CA THR A 12 -13.91 -2.54 -1.79
C THR A 12 -12.66 -1.68 -1.65
N ASP A 13 -12.28 -1.30 -0.42
CA ASP A 13 -11.06 -0.52 -0.18
C ASP A 13 -9.81 -1.30 -0.61
N ARG A 14 -9.77 -2.61 -0.33
CA ARG A 14 -8.68 -3.49 -0.80
C ARG A 14 -8.54 -3.46 -2.32
N SER A 15 -9.65 -3.59 -3.04
CA SER A 15 -9.65 -3.53 -4.51
C SER A 15 -9.26 -2.14 -5.01
N ASN A 16 -9.76 -1.09 -4.38
CA ASN A 16 -9.46 0.28 -4.77
C ASN A 16 -8.00 0.66 -4.50
N PHE A 17 -7.39 0.13 -3.44
CA PHE A 17 -5.98 0.33 -3.15
C PHE A 17 -5.10 -0.30 -4.24
N ASN A 18 -5.44 -1.50 -4.72
CA ASN A 18 -4.77 -2.10 -5.87
C ASN A 18 -4.87 -1.22 -7.12
N LEU A 19 -6.08 -0.73 -7.44
CA LEU A 19 -6.31 0.15 -8.58
C LEU A 19 -5.52 1.45 -8.47
N LEU A 20 -5.47 2.06 -7.29
CA LEU A 20 -4.69 3.26 -7.01
C LEU A 20 -3.21 3.05 -7.32
N VAL A 21 -2.62 1.98 -6.76
CA VAL A 21 -1.18 1.68 -6.92
C VAL A 21 -0.84 1.38 -8.39
N GLN A 22 -1.70 0.63 -9.09
CA GLN A 22 -1.55 0.33 -10.52
C GLN A 22 -1.68 1.60 -11.38
N GLN A 23 -2.62 2.48 -11.05
CA GLN A 23 -2.81 3.74 -11.77
C GLN A 23 -1.61 4.66 -11.58
N ILE A 24 -1.04 4.74 -10.38
CA ILE A 24 0.19 5.51 -10.12
C ILE A 24 1.34 4.99 -10.99
N ARG A 25 1.57 3.67 -11.03
CA ARG A 25 2.61 3.08 -11.90
C ARG A 25 2.38 3.39 -13.38
N THR A 26 1.13 3.30 -13.83
CA THR A 26 0.75 3.64 -15.20
C THR A 26 1.04 5.11 -15.51
N THR A 27 0.67 6.01 -14.60
CA THR A 27 0.91 7.45 -14.74
C THR A 27 2.40 7.79 -14.74
N PHE A 28 3.21 7.18 -13.86
CA PHE A 28 4.66 7.38 -13.85
C PHE A 28 5.32 6.92 -15.15
N THR A 29 4.90 5.76 -15.66
CA THR A 29 5.38 5.23 -16.93
C THR A 29 5.01 6.15 -18.09
N ALA A 30 3.77 6.64 -18.14
CA ALA A 30 3.30 7.56 -19.17
C ALA A 30 3.99 8.93 -19.11
N ALA A 31 4.41 9.36 -17.92
CA ALA A 31 5.20 10.58 -17.73
C ALA A 31 6.69 10.42 -18.09
N GLY A 32 7.13 9.24 -18.53
CA GLY A 32 8.53 8.97 -18.87
C GLY A 32 9.43 8.66 -17.67
N HIS A 33 8.85 8.35 -16.52
CA HIS A 33 9.56 8.07 -15.27
C HIS A 33 9.23 6.70 -14.67
N PRO A 34 9.44 5.59 -15.41
CA PRO A 34 9.15 4.24 -14.92
C PRO A 34 9.99 3.85 -13.68
N GLU A 35 11.14 4.50 -13.48
CA GLU A 35 12.05 4.28 -12.35
C GLU A 35 11.57 4.87 -11.03
N TRP A 36 10.58 5.77 -11.05
CA TRP A 36 10.08 6.39 -9.83
C TRP A 36 9.50 5.33 -8.90
N LEU A 37 9.96 5.38 -7.65
CA LEU A 37 9.63 4.39 -6.65
C LEU A 37 8.20 4.58 -6.15
N ILE A 38 7.50 3.47 -5.93
CA ILE A 38 6.22 3.43 -5.24
C ILE A 38 6.40 2.52 -4.03
N SER A 39 6.15 3.05 -2.85
CA SER A 39 6.14 2.31 -1.58
C SER A 39 4.81 2.57 -0.86
N GLY A 40 4.61 1.90 0.27
CA GLY A 40 3.53 2.23 1.17
C GLY A 40 3.85 1.83 2.60
N ALA A 41 3.10 2.43 3.53
CA ALA A 41 3.10 2.08 4.94
C ALA A 41 1.96 1.09 5.23
N PHE A 42 2.28 0.00 5.93
CA PHE A 42 1.38 -1.12 6.15
C PHE A 42 1.29 -1.44 7.63
N SER A 43 0.07 -1.68 8.12
CA SER A 43 -0.15 -2.14 9.49
C SER A 43 0.58 -3.46 9.75
N SER A 44 1.18 -3.60 10.94
CA SER A 44 1.65 -4.88 11.46
C SER A 44 0.57 -5.70 12.18
N ASP A 45 -0.67 -5.20 12.27
CA ASP A 45 -1.78 -5.91 12.91
C ASP A 45 -2.29 -7.06 12.03
N LEU A 46 -2.35 -8.27 12.61
CA LEU A 46 -2.86 -9.49 11.98
C LEU A 46 -4.32 -9.37 11.52
N TYR A 47 -5.12 -8.50 12.15
CA TYR A 47 -6.51 -8.26 11.72
C TYR A 47 -6.60 -7.32 10.51
N GLN A 48 -5.58 -6.47 10.32
CA GLN A 48 -5.54 -5.48 9.26
C GLN A 48 -4.86 -6.01 7.99
N VAL A 49 -3.84 -6.87 8.13
CA VAL A 49 -3.11 -7.48 7.02
C VAL A 49 -4.02 -8.09 5.92
N PRO A 50 -5.12 -8.81 6.24
CA PRO A 50 -6.02 -9.38 5.21
C PRO A 50 -6.74 -8.35 4.32
N GLN A 51 -6.78 -7.08 4.72
CA GLN A 51 -7.36 -6.00 3.92
C GLN A 51 -6.41 -5.48 2.83
N TYR A 52 -5.16 -5.97 2.79
CA TYR A 52 -4.23 -5.72 1.69
C TYR A 52 -4.12 -6.96 0.80
N ASP A 53 -4.19 -6.77 -0.51
CA ASP A 53 -3.85 -7.83 -1.47
C ASP A 53 -2.34 -7.78 -1.78
N LEU A 54 -1.55 -8.30 -0.84
CA LEU A 54 -0.09 -8.32 -0.95
C LEU A 54 0.42 -9.09 -2.18
N ALA A 55 -0.35 -10.07 -2.67
CA ALA A 55 -0.01 -10.85 -3.85
C ALA A 55 -0.06 -10.02 -5.14
N THR A 56 -1.02 -9.09 -5.23
CA THR A 56 -1.09 -8.11 -6.31
C THR A 56 -0.08 -6.98 -6.12
N LEU A 57 -0.02 -6.41 -4.90
CA LEU A 57 0.80 -5.23 -4.61
C LEU A 57 2.30 -5.46 -4.81
N LYS A 58 2.82 -6.65 -4.50
CA LYS A 58 4.25 -6.99 -4.68
C LYS A 58 4.75 -6.84 -6.12
N ASN A 59 3.84 -6.83 -7.10
CA ASN A 59 4.20 -6.68 -8.51
C ASN A 59 4.31 -5.20 -8.95
N THR A 60 3.85 -4.26 -8.11
CA THR A 60 3.77 -2.83 -8.46
C THR A 60 4.56 -1.93 -7.51
N LEU A 61 4.55 -2.26 -6.22
CA LEU A 61 5.36 -1.60 -5.19
C LEU A 61 6.80 -2.06 -5.26
N ASN A 62 7.71 -1.15 -4.94
CA ASN A 62 9.14 -1.42 -4.86
C ASN A 62 9.53 -2.04 -3.50
N PHE A 63 8.90 -1.60 -2.42
CA PHE A 63 9.10 -2.15 -1.08
C PHE A 63 7.92 -1.76 -0.17
N PHE A 64 7.83 -2.45 0.97
CA PHE A 64 6.79 -2.28 1.97
C PHE A 64 7.42 -1.76 3.27
N ASN A 65 6.92 -0.63 3.78
CA ASN A 65 7.28 -0.14 5.10
C ASN A 65 6.26 -0.68 6.10
N VAL A 66 6.68 -1.56 7.02
CA VAL A 66 5.77 -2.13 8.03
C VAL A 66 5.81 -1.26 9.29
N MET A 67 4.66 -0.71 9.65
CA MET A 67 4.47 0.13 10.82
C MET A 67 4.46 -0.71 12.09
N SER A 68 5.65 -1.14 12.50
CA SER A 68 5.92 -2.03 13.62
C SER A 68 6.04 -1.26 14.95
N TYR A 69 5.06 -0.38 15.17
CA TYR A 69 4.94 0.49 16.34
C TYR A 69 3.45 0.66 16.67
N ASP A 70 3.14 1.49 17.67
CA ASP A 70 1.78 1.73 18.17
C ASP A 70 1.04 0.46 18.65
N PHE A 71 1.79 -0.54 19.13
CA PHE A 71 1.21 -1.74 19.73
C PHE A 71 0.53 -1.48 21.08
N TYR A 72 1.00 -0.48 21.82
CA TYR A 72 0.46 -0.05 23.10
C TYR A 72 0.56 1.47 23.21
N GLY A 73 -0.39 2.06 23.92
CA GLY A 73 -0.34 3.47 24.31
C GLY A 73 -1.39 3.78 25.36
N ALA A 74 -1.63 5.07 25.59
CA ALA A 74 -2.56 5.52 26.63
C ALA A 74 -4.04 5.45 26.21
N TRP A 75 -4.33 4.96 25.00
CA TRP A 75 -5.68 4.76 24.46
C TRP A 75 -6.33 3.46 24.93
#